data_AF-A0A0C3S912-F1
#
_entry.id   AF-A0A0C3S912-F1
#
_cell.length_a   1.000
_cell.length_b   1.000
_cell.length_c   1.000
_cell.angle_alpha   90.00
_cell.angle_beta   90.00
_cell.angle_gamma   90.00
#
_symmetry.space_group_name_H-M   'P 1'
#
loop_
_entity.id
_entity.type
_entity.pdbx_description
1 polymer ?
#
loop_
_entity_poly.entity_id
_entity_poly.type
_entity_poly.pdbx_seq_one_letter_code
_entity_poly.pdbx_strand_id
1 'polypeptide(L)'
;MASPRPPAISWKTADVLKTAKNGAPFVQDLFDIFASLMLSLELGTYRQFFRRYDNSFLLHSAVAGLHSLKVPKVTRKPDALNPFRTVVTSKIATYSMNHDAAENVIKLCIKARLIEDATNPRAPELSTKSIYVITPKGLHVVERYAQDNGIDVEHLSPAFATQPICTKLLYFSRRSEDDHLALSLDTVLAVFGRFAGDAPNLSPPKFNSFSASEKYRVWSKGILLSRGGRAASSVADDVEGGGGHDTCFPAASAVEWLCDFTSISGKAEAANILAHFVLYGLIALVHNQNRTNDPAPVKVADKSGDNIVREGTFFMGSKAVYKITAEGQQLVWNGAHKSTNSSPSLSGSSTADLIARPPGLGEPLTQPSQNSFVSEDMQIGDAASDCLRDILHDSDLRDLFRSFSNGKPFDDHLSFVLGYGELKHTVPVELKTTTVCPSPTATRLRALSESVTALYDNHIRRWGLNHVHLDDDLRRALSDQFRVDRDSGQDKTVAHLQETLGLYQRVQSSILRLLSEDVLPEVRSQLCFVAIVLNDLSVYENPALPILAGCRRDTRDRTWYWPCED
;
A
#
# COMPACT_ATOMS: atom_id res chain seq x y z
N MET A 1 -21.40 25.68 -31.14
CA MET A 1 -20.61 26.76 -30.52
C MET A 1 -19.63 26.12 -29.55
N ALA A 2 -18.33 26.10 -29.88
CA ALA A 2 -17.31 25.50 -29.04
C ALA A 2 -17.12 26.33 -27.77
N SER A 3 -17.13 25.67 -26.61
CA SER A 3 -16.82 26.28 -25.32
C SER A 3 -15.42 26.91 -25.38
N PRO A 4 -15.21 28.12 -24.84
CA PRO A 4 -13.88 28.74 -24.83
C PRO A 4 -12.90 27.85 -24.04
N ARG A 5 -11.72 27.59 -24.61
CA ARG A 5 -10.63 26.91 -23.90
C ARG A 5 -10.29 27.72 -22.65
N PRO A 6 -10.14 27.10 -21.47
CA PRO A 6 -9.71 27.82 -20.28
C PRO A 6 -8.33 28.43 -20.53
N PRO A 7 -8.04 29.63 -19.98
CA PRO A 7 -6.74 30.27 -20.17
C PRO A 7 -5.64 29.35 -19.63
N ALA A 8 -4.57 29.18 -20.42
CA ALA A 8 -3.39 28.47 -19.98
C ALA A 8 -2.82 29.15 -18.73
N ILE A 9 -2.59 28.39 -17.67
CA ILE A 9 -2.06 28.92 -16.42
C ILE A 9 -0.61 29.36 -16.68
N SER A 10 -0.32 30.65 -16.54
CA SER A 10 1.05 31.15 -16.68
C SER A 10 1.77 31.05 -15.33
N TRP A 11 2.81 30.24 -15.30
CA TRP A 11 3.66 30.05 -14.13
C TRP A 11 4.96 30.81 -14.34
N LYS A 12 5.45 31.51 -13.32
CA LYS A 12 6.87 31.93 -13.27
C LYS A 12 7.56 31.03 -12.26
N THR A 13 8.30 30.03 -12.74
CA THR A 13 9.02 29.08 -11.86
C THR A 13 10.48 28.96 -12.26
N ALA A 14 11.36 28.77 -11.27
CA ALA A 14 12.77 28.41 -11.46
C ALA A 14 12.97 26.88 -11.64
N ASP A 15 11.96 26.07 -11.28
CA ASP A 15 11.90 24.63 -11.51
C ASP A 15 10.49 24.31 -12.06
N VAL A 16 10.43 23.80 -13.29
CA VAL A 16 9.23 23.80 -14.13
C VAL A 16 8.19 22.81 -13.61
N LEU A 17 7.05 23.32 -13.12
CA LEU A 17 5.83 22.52 -12.90
C LEU A 17 5.46 21.80 -14.18
N LYS A 18 5.29 20.47 -14.12
CA LYS A 18 4.82 19.74 -15.29
C LYS A 18 3.35 20.05 -15.48
N THR A 19 3.03 20.56 -16.65
CA THR A 19 1.65 20.86 -17.05
C THR A 19 1.25 19.95 -18.18
N ALA A 20 0.04 19.40 -18.11
CA ALA A 20 -0.54 18.64 -19.19
C ALA A 20 -0.89 19.58 -20.36
N LYS A 21 -1.25 19.00 -21.52
CA LYS A 21 -1.59 19.75 -22.74
C LYS A 21 -2.75 20.75 -22.56
N ASN A 22 -3.56 20.56 -21.53
CA ASN A 22 -4.67 21.44 -21.14
C ASN A 22 -4.27 22.57 -20.16
N GLY A 23 -2.98 22.67 -19.80
CA GLY A 23 -2.45 23.66 -18.87
C GLY A 23 -2.66 23.32 -17.38
N ALA A 24 -3.29 22.19 -17.06
CA ALA A 24 -3.43 21.73 -15.68
C ALA A 24 -2.09 21.15 -15.16
N PRO A 25 -1.74 21.36 -13.89
CA PRO A 25 -0.59 20.70 -13.29
C PRO A 25 -0.79 19.19 -13.27
N PHE A 26 0.30 18.43 -13.37
CA PHE A 26 0.28 16.99 -13.17
C PHE A 26 -0.25 16.67 -11.76
N VAL A 27 -0.92 15.53 -11.59
CA VAL A 27 -1.60 15.20 -10.34
C VAL A 27 -0.63 15.10 -9.16
N GLN A 28 0.57 14.58 -9.38
CA GLN A 28 1.59 14.55 -8.33
C GLN A 28 2.03 15.96 -7.91
N ASP A 29 2.29 16.84 -8.87
CA ASP A 29 2.64 18.24 -8.60
C ASP A 29 1.49 18.98 -7.88
N LEU A 30 0.23 18.69 -8.25
CA LEU A 30 -0.96 19.22 -7.56
C LEU A 30 -1.01 18.75 -6.10
N PHE A 31 -0.71 17.48 -5.83
CA PHE A 31 -0.70 16.91 -4.49
C PHE A 31 0.44 17.49 -3.64
N ASP A 32 1.63 17.68 -4.21
CA ASP A 32 2.78 18.27 -3.53
C ASP A 32 2.54 19.77 -3.20
N ILE A 33 1.95 20.53 -4.15
CA ILE A 33 1.52 21.91 -3.92
C ILE A 33 0.47 21.96 -2.81
N PHE A 34 -0.54 21.10 -2.88
CA PHE A 34 -1.60 21.02 -1.87
C PHE A 34 -1.04 20.70 -0.48
N ALA A 35 -0.19 19.68 -0.38
CA ALA A 35 0.39 19.25 0.88
C ALA A 35 1.25 20.37 1.50
N SER A 36 2.11 21.00 0.69
CA SER A 36 2.92 22.12 1.13
C SER A 36 2.08 23.32 1.56
N LEU A 37 0.97 23.59 0.87
CA LEU A 37 0.03 24.64 1.27
C LEU A 37 -0.57 24.32 2.65
N MET A 38 -1.08 23.10 2.86
CA MET A 38 -1.67 22.72 4.15
C MET A 38 -0.65 22.77 5.30
N LEU A 39 0.61 22.42 5.05
CA LEU A 39 1.69 22.53 6.03
C LEU A 39 2.12 23.98 6.32
N SER A 40 1.80 24.92 5.43
CA SER A 40 2.09 26.35 5.59
C SER A 40 0.93 27.14 6.20
N LEU A 41 -0.28 26.57 6.20
CA LEU A 41 -1.49 27.25 6.67
C LEU A 41 -1.73 26.94 8.15
N GLU A 42 -2.12 27.97 8.88
CA GLU A 42 -2.62 27.81 10.24
C GLU A 42 -4.10 27.39 10.19
N LEU A 43 -4.37 26.14 10.56
CA LEU A 43 -5.73 25.64 10.66
C LEU A 43 -6.39 26.13 11.94
N GLY A 44 -7.50 26.86 11.79
CA GLY A 44 -8.22 27.49 12.88
C GLY A 44 -9.61 26.91 13.12
N THR A 45 -10.30 27.48 14.09
CA THR A 45 -11.73 27.25 14.31
C THR A 45 -12.53 28.43 13.75
N TYR A 46 -13.41 28.17 12.78
CA TYR A 46 -14.30 29.19 12.24
C TYR A 46 -15.76 28.87 12.56
N ARG A 47 -16.61 29.91 12.69
CA ARG A 47 -18.04 29.76 13.01
C ARG A 47 -18.89 30.41 11.92
N GLN A 48 -19.88 29.67 11.42
CA GLN A 48 -20.84 30.16 10.44
C GLN A 48 -22.19 29.48 10.64
N PHE A 49 -23.28 30.23 10.55
CA PHE A 49 -24.65 29.75 10.77
C PHE A 49 -24.80 28.96 12.09
N PHE A 50 -24.24 29.47 13.19
CA PHE A 50 -24.24 28.84 14.53
C PHE A 50 -23.54 27.47 14.62
N ARG A 51 -22.85 27.03 13.56
CA ARG A 51 -21.99 25.83 13.57
C ARG A 51 -20.53 26.23 13.75
N ARG A 52 -19.78 25.37 14.44
CA ARG A 52 -18.34 25.49 14.64
C ARG A 52 -17.65 24.47 13.72
N TYR A 53 -16.63 24.93 13.00
CA TYR A 53 -15.81 24.12 12.11
C TYR A 53 -14.37 24.17 12.63
N ASP A 54 -13.90 23.08 13.20
CA ASP A 54 -12.53 22.94 13.70
C ASP A 54 -11.60 22.51 12.56
N ASN A 55 -10.30 22.82 12.69
CA ASN A 55 -9.26 22.54 11.69
C ASN A 55 -9.64 22.98 10.27
N SER A 56 -10.12 24.22 10.19
CA SER A 56 -10.66 24.81 8.97
C SER A 56 -9.91 26.09 8.60
N PHE A 57 -10.05 26.51 7.35
CA PHE A 57 -9.38 27.71 6.82
C PHE A 57 -10.29 28.47 5.86
N LEU A 58 -9.93 29.72 5.58
CA LEU A 58 -10.65 30.61 4.66
C LEU A 58 -9.95 30.67 3.31
N LEU A 59 -10.73 30.89 2.24
CA LEU A 59 -10.21 30.95 0.87
C LEU A 59 -9.07 31.96 0.72
N HIS A 60 -9.22 33.18 1.26
CA HIS A 60 -8.23 34.23 1.11
C HIS A 60 -6.88 33.86 1.76
N SER A 61 -6.90 33.10 2.86
CA SER A 61 -5.69 32.64 3.53
C SER A 61 -4.97 31.59 2.67
N ALA A 62 -5.72 30.65 2.08
CA ALA A 62 -5.17 29.68 1.13
C ALA A 62 -4.59 30.34 -0.13
N VAL A 63 -5.30 31.32 -0.70
CA VAL A 63 -4.81 32.08 -1.86
C VAL A 63 -3.54 32.87 -1.52
N ALA A 64 -3.48 33.49 -0.34
CA ALA A 64 -2.28 34.18 0.11
C ALA A 64 -1.08 33.23 0.29
N GLY A 65 -1.31 32.03 0.83
CA GLY A 65 -0.28 31.00 0.98
C GLY A 65 0.31 30.53 -0.37
N LEU A 66 -0.50 30.49 -1.42
CA LEU A 66 -0.07 30.10 -2.77
C LEU A 66 0.76 31.19 -3.50
N HIS A 67 0.75 32.44 -3.03
CA HIS A 67 1.48 33.53 -3.69
C HIS A 67 3.01 33.38 -3.61
N SER A 68 3.52 32.75 -2.55
CA SER A 68 4.95 32.48 -2.33
C SER A 68 5.16 31.16 -1.58
N LEU A 69 4.63 30.08 -2.15
CA LEU A 69 4.69 28.75 -1.57
C LEU A 69 6.10 28.17 -1.67
N LYS A 70 6.62 27.63 -0.57
CA LYS A 70 7.88 26.86 -0.54
C LYS A 70 7.54 25.38 -0.47
N VAL A 71 8.00 24.62 -1.45
CA VAL A 71 7.74 23.19 -1.60
C VAL A 71 9.07 22.44 -1.47
N PRO A 72 9.28 21.71 -0.37
CA PRO A 72 10.40 20.79 -0.24
C PRO A 72 10.32 19.70 -1.30
N LYS A 73 11.39 19.51 -2.07
CA LYS A 73 11.48 18.45 -3.08
C LYS A 73 12.75 17.65 -2.84
N VAL A 74 12.57 16.43 -2.37
CA VAL A 74 13.66 15.47 -2.20
C VAL A 74 13.86 14.72 -3.51
N THR A 75 15.02 14.90 -4.14
CA THR A 75 15.39 14.12 -5.34
C THR A 75 16.49 13.13 -4.98
N ARG A 76 16.23 11.85 -5.24
CA ARG A 76 17.23 10.77 -5.07
C ARG A 76 17.81 10.46 -6.45
N LYS A 77 19.08 10.76 -6.67
CA LYS A 77 19.79 10.41 -7.91
C LYS A 77 21.01 9.56 -7.57
N PRO A 78 21.37 8.56 -8.40
CA PRO A 78 22.64 7.87 -8.25
C PRO A 78 23.78 8.88 -8.39
N ASP A 79 24.78 8.76 -7.51
CA ASP A 79 25.96 9.62 -7.51
C ASP A 79 26.66 9.51 -8.87
N ALA A 80 27.06 10.65 -9.44
CA ALA A 80 27.75 10.69 -10.72
C ALA A 80 29.12 10.00 -10.66
N LEU A 81 29.70 9.91 -9.46
CA LEU A 81 31.00 9.27 -9.21
C LEU A 81 30.88 7.83 -8.72
N ASN A 82 29.72 7.42 -8.21
CA ASN A 82 29.49 6.09 -7.65
C ASN A 82 28.02 5.65 -7.86
N PRO A 83 27.72 4.90 -8.93
CA PRO A 83 26.35 4.49 -9.26
C PRO A 83 25.62 3.69 -8.16
N PHE A 84 26.36 3.03 -7.27
CA PHE A 84 25.84 2.26 -6.13
C PHE A 84 25.46 3.13 -4.92
N ARG A 85 25.82 4.42 -4.92
CA ARG A 85 25.47 5.37 -3.86
C ARG A 85 24.36 6.29 -4.35
N THR A 86 23.25 6.34 -3.62
CA THR A 86 22.18 7.29 -3.93
C THR A 86 22.45 8.61 -3.20
N VAL A 87 22.61 9.70 -3.95
CA VAL A 87 22.69 11.05 -3.39
C VAL A 87 21.28 11.60 -3.25
N VAL A 88 20.90 11.89 -2.02
CA VAL A 88 19.64 12.56 -1.68
C VAL A 88 19.91 14.06 -1.68
N THR A 89 19.35 14.77 -2.67
CA THR A 89 19.42 16.24 -2.73
C THR A 89 18.06 16.81 -2.35
N SER A 90 17.99 17.50 -1.21
CA SER A 90 16.80 18.26 -0.81
C SER A 90 16.88 19.67 -1.40
N LYS A 91 15.96 20.01 -2.32
CA LYS A 91 15.82 21.36 -2.87
C LYS A 91 14.49 21.96 -2.43
N ILE A 92 14.46 23.24 -2.09
CA ILE A 92 13.21 23.96 -1.84
C ILE A 92 12.82 24.66 -3.14
N ALA A 93 11.77 24.18 -3.81
CA ALA A 93 11.16 24.86 -4.93
C ALA A 93 10.25 25.97 -4.40
N THR A 94 10.47 27.22 -4.82
CA THR A 94 9.56 28.32 -4.47
C THR A 94 8.63 28.58 -5.65
N TYR A 95 7.34 28.34 -5.45
CA TYR A 95 6.29 28.65 -6.40
C TYR A 95 5.72 30.02 -6.07
N SER A 96 5.67 30.90 -7.06
CA SER A 96 4.95 32.16 -6.95
C SER A 96 3.84 32.19 -7.99
N MET A 97 2.61 32.39 -7.50
CA MET A 97 1.39 32.30 -8.29
C MET A 97 0.62 33.61 -8.18
N ASN A 98 0.03 34.04 -9.29
CA ASN A 98 -0.93 35.13 -9.24
C ASN A 98 -2.26 34.65 -8.62
N HIS A 99 -3.12 35.60 -8.26
CA HIS A 99 -4.41 35.32 -7.62
C HIS A 99 -5.26 34.33 -8.43
N ASP A 100 -5.36 34.52 -9.75
CA ASP A 100 -6.18 33.66 -10.63
C ASP A 100 -5.65 32.23 -10.72
N ALA A 101 -4.33 32.04 -10.79
CA ALA A 101 -3.73 30.72 -10.78
C ALA A 101 -3.92 30.03 -9.43
N ALA A 102 -3.79 30.78 -8.32
CA ALA A 102 -4.03 30.26 -6.98
C ALA A 102 -5.48 29.77 -6.81
N GLU A 103 -6.46 30.56 -7.26
CA GLU A 103 -7.86 30.10 -7.27
C GLU A 103 -8.07 28.85 -8.12
N ASN A 104 -7.39 28.75 -9.27
CA ASN A 104 -7.49 27.58 -10.13
C ASN A 104 -6.91 26.33 -9.48
N VAL A 105 -5.79 26.43 -8.75
CA VAL A 105 -5.25 25.33 -7.94
C VAL A 105 -6.26 24.90 -6.89
N ILE A 106 -6.87 25.84 -6.17
CA ILE A 106 -7.88 25.51 -5.15
C ILE A 106 -9.11 24.83 -5.78
N LYS A 107 -9.57 25.30 -6.95
CA LYS A 107 -10.63 24.64 -7.74
C LYS A 107 -10.24 23.21 -8.13
N LEU A 108 -8.97 22.96 -8.46
CA LEU A 108 -8.47 21.61 -8.73
C LEU A 108 -8.44 20.74 -7.46
N CYS A 109 -8.03 21.28 -6.31
CA CYS A 109 -8.06 20.58 -5.04
C CYS A 109 -9.48 20.17 -4.62
N ILE A 110 -10.48 21.03 -4.85
CA ILE A 110 -11.90 20.71 -4.64
C ILE A 110 -12.35 19.60 -5.59
N LYS A 111 -12.02 19.70 -6.88
CA LYS A 111 -12.35 18.67 -7.88
C LYS A 111 -11.72 17.31 -7.55
N ALA A 112 -10.50 17.31 -7.03
CA ALA A 112 -9.77 16.14 -6.58
C ALA A 112 -10.23 15.62 -5.20
N ARG A 113 -11.20 16.28 -4.56
CA ARG A 113 -11.69 15.98 -3.20
C ARG A 113 -10.58 15.94 -2.15
N LEU A 114 -9.60 16.84 -2.25
CA LEU A 114 -8.58 17.06 -1.21
C LEU A 114 -9.09 17.99 -0.11
N ILE A 115 -9.96 18.92 -0.49
CA ILE A 115 -10.65 19.87 0.40
C ILE A 115 -12.12 19.91 0.00
N GLU A 116 -12.97 20.28 0.95
CA GLU A 116 -14.40 20.47 0.73
C GLU A 116 -14.92 21.71 1.47
N ASP A 117 -16.04 22.24 0.99
CA ASP A 117 -16.77 23.29 1.70
C ASP A 117 -17.49 22.69 2.91
N ALA A 118 -17.13 23.16 4.10
CA ALA A 118 -17.66 22.67 5.36
C ALA A 118 -19.17 22.93 5.53
N THR A 119 -19.70 23.96 4.84
CA THR A 119 -21.12 24.31 4.86
C THR A 119 -21.93 23.53 3.82
N ASN A 120 -21.32 23.23 2.66
CA ASN A 120 -21.95 22.46 1.60
C ASN A 120 -20.96 21.54 0.89
N PRO A 121 -20.71 20.33 1.42
CA PRO A 121 -19.75 19.37 0.86
C PRO A 121 -20.06 18.92 -0.58
N ARG A 122 -21.30 19.13 -1.06
CA ARG A 122 -21.74 18.74 -2.40
C ARG A 122 -21.60 19.86 -3.44
N ALA A 123 -21.23 21.07 -3.02
CA ALA A 123 -21.03 22.17 -3.95
C ALA A 123 -19.76 21.95 -4.78
N PRO A 124 -19.85 21.91 -6.12
CA PRO A 124 -18.67 21.74 -6.98
C PRO A 124 -17.94 23.07 -7.25
N GLU A 125 -18.48 24.20 -6.80
CA GLU A 125 -18.00 25.54 -7.14
C GLU A 125 -17.27 26.19 -5.97
N LEU A 126 -16.25 26.97 -6.31
CA LEU A 126 -15.49 27.76 -5.34
C LEU A 126 -16.36 28.91 -4.84
N SER A 127 -16.59 28.96 -3.54
CA SER A 127 -17.28 30.05 -2.87
C SER A 127 -16.30 30.88 -2.05
N THR A 128 -16.30 32.20 -2.27
CA THR A 128 -15.40 33.15 -1.58
C THR A 128 -15.73 33.31 -0.10
N LYS A 129 -16.97 33.03 0.31
CA LYS A 129 -17.47 33.20 1.69
C LYS A 129 -17.53 31.88 2.47
N SER A 130 -17.09 30.78 1.85
CA SER A 130 -17.15 29.46 2.47
C SER A 130 -15.94 29.15 3.33
N ILE A 131 -16.17 28.32 4.34
CA ILE A 131 -15.15 27.74 5.19
C ILE A 131 -14.76 26.40 4.57
N TYR A 132 -13.46 26.16 4.41
CA TYR A 132 -12.94 24.92 3.83
C TYR A 132 -12.31 24.04 4.90
N VAL A 133 -12.49 22.74 4.74
CA VAL A 133 -11.91 21.70 5.60
C VAL A 133 -11.19 20.68 4.73
N ILE A 134 -10.12 20.10 5.27
CA ILE A 134 -9.35 19.05 4.62
C ILE A 134 -10.16 17.75 4.64
N THR A 135 -10.27 17.06 3.51
CA THR A 135 -10.97 15.76 3.47
C THR A 135 -10.07 14.64 4.03
N PRO A 136 -10.62 13.45 4.33
CA PRO A 136 -9.81 12.30 4.74
C PRO A 136 -8.73 11.90 3.71
N LYS A 137 -9.02 12.10 2.42
CA LYS A 137 -8.05 11.93 1.33
C LYS A 137 -6.97 13.00 1.38
N GLY A 138 -7.36 14.27 1.57
CA GLY A 138 -6.42 15.37 1.72
C GLY A 138 -5.45 15.14 2.87
N LEU A 139 -5.95 14.72 4.03
CA LEU A 139 -5.11 14.40 5.20
C LEU A 139 -4.11 13.28 4.90
N HIS A 140 -4.53 12.21 4.19
CA HIS A 140 -3.61 11.16 3.77
C HIS A 140 -2.50 11.67 2.84
N VAL A 141 -2.84 12.54 1.89
CA VAL A 141 -1.86 13.15 0.98
C VAL A 141 -0.85 14.02 1.75
N VAL A 142 -1.32 14.80 2.73
CA VAL A 142 -0.46 15.64 3.58
C VAL A 142 0.47 14.79 4.46
N GLU A 143 -0.09 13.78 5.14
CA GLU A 143 0.68 12.86 6.00
C GLU A 143 1.79 12.17 5.21
N ARG A 144 1.44 11.56 4.07
CA ARG A 144 2.42 10.89 3.20
C ARG A 144 3.50 11.85 2.73
N TYR A 145 3.12 13.05 2.27
CA TYR A 145 4.07 14.04 1.80
C TYR A 145 5.03 14.49 2.91
N ALA A 146 4.53 14.69 4.13
CA ALA A 146 5.36 15.05 5.26
C ALA A 146 6.34 13.93 5.66
N GLN A 147 5.89 12.67 5.64
CA GLN A 147 6.74 11.49 5.87
C GLN A 147 7.82 11.36 4.78
N ASP A 148 7.45 11.48 3.51
CA ASP A 148 8.37 11.35 2.37
C ASP A 148 9.47 12.43 2.38
N ASN A 149 9.16 13.62 2.92
CA ASN A 149 10.08 14.76 3.00
C ASN A 149 10.70 14.99 4.40
N GLY A 150 10.35 14.18 5.40
CA GLY A 150 10.85 14.33 6.78
C GLY A 150 10.43 15.64 7.45
N ILE A 151 9.22 16.12 7.18
CA ILE A 151 8.67 17.37 7.74
C ILE A 151 7.85 17.03 8.98
N ASP A 152 8.05 17.77 10.08
CA ASP A 152 7.24 17.64 11.27
C ASP A 152 5.83 18.24 11.07
N VAL A 153 4.82 17.51 11.52
CA VAL A 153 3.39 17.85 11.36
C VAL A 153 2.71 18.19 12.67
N GLU A 154 3.46 18.61 13.69
CA GLU A 154 2.95 18.93 15.04
C GLU A 154 1.71 19.85 15.01
N HIS A 155 1.71 20.88 14.15
CA HIS A 155 0.58 21.82 14.00
C HIS A 155 -0.70 21.19 13.42
N LEU A 156 -0.58 20.06 12.72
CA LEU A 156 -1.72 19.29 12.19
C LEU A 156 -2.13 18.14 13.09
N SER A 157 -1.42 17.90 14.21
CA SER A 157 -1.80 16.86 15.19
C SER A 157 -3.25 16.95 15.66
N PRO A 158 -3.88 18.14 15.87
CA PRO A 158 -5.29 18.21 16.24
C PRO A 158 -6.21 17.75 15.11
N ALA A 159 -5.84 17.99 13.86
CA ALA A 159 -6.59 17.54 12.69
C ALA A 159 -6.53 16.01 12.56
N PHE A 160 -5.33 15.42 12.68
CA PHE A 160 -5.16 13.96 12.65
C PHE A 160 -5.87 13.24 13.81
N ALA A 161 -5.97 13.87 14.98
CA ALA A 161 -6.65 13.29 16.14
C ALA A 161 -8.18 13.35 16.04
N THR A 162 -8.74 14.38 15.40
CA THR A 162 -10.19 14.66 15.42
C THR A 162 -10.91 14.28 14.13
N GLN A 163 -10.22 14.27 12.98
CA GLN A 163 -10.80 13.97 11.68
C GLN A 163 -10.38 12.58 11.19
N PRO A 164 -11.25 11.85 10.47
CA PRO A 164 -10.87 10.57 9.89
C PRO A 164 -9.82 10.75 8.78
N ILE A 165 -8.84 9.85 8.73
CA ILE A 165 -7.84 9.78 7.67
C ILE A 165 -8.10 8.58 6.74
N CYS A 166 -7.86 8.77 5.45
CA CYS A 166 -7.89 7.66 4.50
C CYS A 166 -6.64 6.80 4.69
N THR A 167 -6.73 5.70 5.44
CA THR A 167 -5.56 4.88 5.79
C THR A 167 -4.94 4.15 4.60
N LYS A 168 -5.73 3.85 3.56
CA LYS A 168 -5.27 3.15 2.36
C LYS A 168 -5.70 3.98 1.15
N LEU A 169 -4.92 4.91 0.61
CA LEU A 169 -5.29 5.54 -0.67
C LEU A 169 -4.76 4.68 -1.83
N LEU A 170 -5.59 4.33 -2.81
CA LEU A 170 -5.09 3.62 -4.00
C LEU A 170 -4.44 4.61 -4.98
N TYR A 171 -3.17 4.40 -5.28
CA TYR A 171 -2.43 5.22 -6.25
C TYR A 171 -2.43 4.53 -7.62
N PHE A 172 -2.80 5.28 -8.65
CA PHE A 172 -2.74 4.83 -10.03
C PHE A 172 -1.40 5.16 -10.67
N SER A 173 -0.91 4.25 -11.52
CA SER A 173 0.17 4.56 -12.44
C SER A 173 -0.32 5.59 -13.47
N ARG A 174 0.51 6.61 -13.73
CA ARG A 174 0.22 7.68 -14.69
C ARG A 174 1.35 7.78 -15.71
N ARG A 175 0.99 8.09 -16.95
CA ARG A 175 1.96 8.30 -18.04
C ARG A 175 2.71 9.61 -17.83
N SER A 176 4.02 9.59 -18.04
CA SER A 176 4.89 10.75 -17.83
C SER A 176 4.70 11.88 -18.87
N GLU A 177 4.06 11.58 -20.00
CA GLU A 177 3.90 12.49 -21.14
C GLU A 177 2.67 13.40 -21.01
N ASP A 178 1.54 12.84 -20.57
CA ASP A 178 0.23 13.49 -20.60
C ASP A 178 -0.57 13.34 -19.31
N ASP A 179 0.00 12.68 -18.29
CA ASP A 179 -0.59 12.46 -16.96
C ASP A 179 -1.88 11.63 -16.98
N HIS A 180 -2.17 10.92 -18.08
CA HIS A 180 -3.30 10.01 -18.17
C HIS A 180 -3.08 8.72 -17.36
N LEU A 181 -4.18 8.19 -16.82
CA LEU A 181 -4.18 6.93 -16.06
C LEU A 181 -3.74 5.76 -16.96
N ALA A 182 -2.71 5.04 -16.52
CA ALA A 182 -2.31 3.77 -17.12
C ALA A 182 -3.11 2.64 -16.44
N LEU A 183 -4.23 2.26 -17.06
CA LEU A 183 -5.14 1.24 -16.54
C LEU A 183 -4.81 -0.13 -17.14
N SER A 184 -4.34 -1.07 -16.32
CA SER A 184 -4.28 -2.50 -16.67
C SER A 184 -5.53 -3.23 -16.16
N LEU A 185 -5.82 -4.41 -16.73
CA LEU A 185 -6.91 -5.26 -16.24
C LEU A 185 -6.79 -5.51 -14.73
N ASP A 186 -5.61 -5.89 -14.26
CA ASP A 186 -5.34 -6.16 -12.84
C ASP A 186 -5.62 -4.95 -11.96
N THR A 187 -5.23 -3.75 -12.42
CA THR A 187 -5.51 -2.50 -11.71
C THR A 187 -7.01 -2.27 -11.59
N VAL A 188 -7.76 -2.50 -12.67
CA VAL A 188 -9.22 -2.34 -12.68
C VAL A 188 -9.89 -3.36 -11.77
N LEU A 189 -9.46 -4.63 -11.79
CA LEU A 189 -9.98 -5.68 -10.91
C LEU A 189 -9.66 -5.42 -9.43
N ALA A 190 -8.44 -4.96 -9.11
CA ALA A 190 -8.05 -4.62 -7.75
C ALA A 190 -8.86 -3.44 -7.19
N VAL A 191 -9.06 -2.38 -7.99
CA VAL A 191 -9.90 -1.26 -7.61
C VAL A 191 -11.35 -1.70 -7.45
N PHE A 192 -11.85 -2.58 -8.32
CA PHE A 192 -13.19 -3.12 -8.22
C PHE A 192 -13.38 -3.96 -6.96
N GLY A 193 -12.42 -4.82 -6.60
CA GLY A 193 -12.49 -5.60 -5.37
C GLY A 193 -12.64 -4.72 -4.13
N ARG A 194 -11.90 -3.62 -4.07
CA ARG A 194 -12.04 -2.63 -2.99
C ARG A 194 -13.33 -1.82 -3.08
N PHE A 195 -13.76 -1.49 -4.30
CA PHE A 195 -15.01 -0.78 -4.56
C PHE A 195 -16.22 -1.58 -4.08
N ALA A 196 -16.28 -2.88 -4.40
CA ALA A 196 -17.34 -3.77 -3.96
C ALA A 196 -17.24 -4.12 -2.46
N GLY A 197 -16.00 -4.20 -1.94
CA GLY A 197 -15.70 -4.60 -0.58
C GLY A 197 -15.78 -6.12 -0.38
N ASP A 198 -15.21 -6.61 0.72
CA ASP A 198 -15.15 -8.04 1.05
C ASP A 198 -16.54 -8.70 1.16
N ALA A 199 -17.56 -7.90 1.47
CA ALA A 199 -18.96 -8.31 1.54
C ALA A 199 -19.88 -7.17 1.07
N PRO A 200 -21.13 -7.46 0.66
CA PRO A 200 -22.09 -6.44 0.24
C PRO A 200 -22.30 -5.37 1.32
N ASN A 201 -21.85 -4.14 1.06
CA ASN A 201 -21.98 -3.04 2.01
C ASN A 201 -23.38 -2.41 1.93
N LEU A 202 -24.36 -3.05 2.58
CA LEU A 202 -25.73 -2.56 2.63
C LEU A 202 -25.83 -1.29 3.49
N SER A 203 -26.56 -0.29 2.97
CA SER A 203 -26.81 0.95 3.73
C SER A 203 -27.48 0.65 5.07
N PRO A 204 -26.87 1.01 6.21
CA PRO A 204 -27.46 0.72 7.51
C PRO A 204 -28.73 1.56 7.73
N PRO A 205 -29.74 1.04 8.46
CA PRO A 205 -31.05 1.68 8.60
C PRO A 205 -31.00 3.07 9.28
N LYS A 206 -29.91 3.39 9.98
CA LYS A 206 -29.66 4.68 10.65
C LYS A 206 -28.50 5.48 10.04
N PHE A 207 -28.12 5.19 8.79
CA PHE A 207 -26.96 5.83 8.14
C PHE A 207 -26.99 7.37 8.22
N ASN A 208 -28.17 7.99 8.10
CA ASN A 208 -28.29 9.44 8.11
C ASN A 208 -28.01 10.07 9.49
N SER A 209 -28.27 9.36 10.59
CA SER A 209 -28.04 9.86 11.95
C SER A 209 -26.61 9.66 12.44
N PHE A 210 -25.77 8.95 11.68
CA PHE A 210 -24.37 8.74 12.03
C PHE A 210 -23.58 10.05 11.96
N SER A 211 -22.57 10.15 12.84
CA SER A 211 -21.53 11.18 12.79
C SER A 211 -20.76 11.10 11.47
N ALA A 212 -20.02 12.16 11.13
CA ALA A 212 -19.20 12.19 9.92
C ALA A 212 -18.18 11.04 9.88
N SER A 213 -17.53 10.77 11.03
CA SER A 213 -16.53 9.69 11.17
C SER A 213 -17.15 8.30 11.00
N GLU A 214 -18.34 8.06 11.55
CA GLU A 214 -19.05 6.79 11.38
C GLU A 214 -19.51 6.57 9.94
N LYS A 215 -20.03 7.62 9.28
CA LYS A 215 -20.38 7.58 7.85
C LYS A 215 -19.17 7.24 7.01
N TYR A 216 -18.03 7.88 7.29
CA TYR A 216 -16.77 7.60 6.60
C TYR A 216 -16.32 6.13 6.81
N ARG A 217 -16.42 5.60 8.04
CA ARG A 217 -16.06 4.20 8.33
C ARG A 217 -16.94 3.18 7.60
N VAL A 218 -18.20 3.49 7.38
CA VAL A 218 -19.08 2.65 6.55
C VAL A 218 -18.72 2.80 5.07
N TRP A 219 -18.45 4.03 4.63
CA TRP A 219 -18.06 4.35 3.25
C TRP A 219 -16.74 3.69 2.83
N SER A 220 -15.78 3.56 3.75
CA SER A 220 -14.45 2.98 3.48
C SER A 220 -14.46 1.47 3.29
N LYS A 221 -15.54 0.77 3.65
CA LYS A 221 -15.69 -0.68 3.44
C LYS A 221 -16.04 -1.06 2.01
N GLY A 222 -16.48 -0.10 1.19
CA GLY A 222 -16.96 -0.34 -0.18
C GLY A 222 -18.17 0.53 -0.50
N ILE A 223 -18.64 0.48 -1.73
CA ILE A 223 -19.80 1.24 -2.21
C ILE A 223 -21.06 0.85 -1.43
N LEU A 224 -21.82 1.86 -1.01
CA LEU A 224 -23.09 1.61 -0.33
C LEU A 224 -24.14 1.09 -1.31
N LEU A 225 -24.63 -0.11 -1.02
CA LEU A 225 -25.65 -0.81 -1.79
C LEU A 225 -27.02 -0.61 -1.15
N SER A 226 -28.01 -0.36 -2.00
CA SER A 226 -29.42 -0.35 -1.64
C SER A 226 -30.08 -1.61 -2.18
N ARG A 227 -30.77 -2.35 -1.32
CA ARG A 227 -31.54 -3.52 -1.74
C ARG A 227 -32.71 -3.03 -2.57
N GLY A 228 -32.86 -3.54 -3.79
CA GLY A 228 -33.97 -3.19 -4.69
C GLY A 228 -35.32 -3.46 -4.03
N GLY A 229 -35.86 -2.43 -3.37
CA GLY A 229 -37.16 -2.45 -2.73
C GLY A 229 -37.81 -1.09 -2.97
N ARG A 230 -38.78 -1.05 -3.89
CA ARG A 230 -39.74 0.05 -4.13
C ARG A 230 -39.33 1.27 -4.97
N ALA A 231 -38.22 1.25 -5.72
CA ALA A 231 -37.92 2.32 -6.69
C ALA A 231 -37.96 1.89 -8.17
N ALA A 232 -38.17 0.59 -8.45
CA ALA A 232 -38.24 0.03 -9.80
C ALA A 232 -39.57 -0.69 -10.09
N SER A 233 -40.63 -0.44 -9.31
CA SER A 233 -41.96 -0.99 -9.55
C SER A 233 -42.89 0.09 -10.10
N SER A 234 -42.67 0.47 -11.36
CA SER A 234 -43.71 1.11 -12.16
C SER A 234 -43.44 0.91 -13.65
N VAL A 235 -43.26 -0.34 -14.07
CA VAL A 235 -43.61 -0.93 -15.38
C VAL A 235 -42.95 -2.31 -15.48
N ALA A 236 -43.74 -3.30 -15.92
CA ALA A 236 -43.44 -4.71 -16.19
C ALA A 236 -43.72 -5.69 -15.04
N ASP A 237 -44.99 -6.10 -14.99
CA ASP A 237 -45.41 -7.47 -14.71
C ASP A 237 -44.74 -8.46 -15.70
N ASP A 238 -44.69 -9.72 -15.29
CA ASP A 238 -44.42 -10.94 -16.07
C ASP A 238 -42.97 -11.26 -16.48
N VAL A 239 -42.13 -11.61 -15.49
CA VAL A 239 -41.25 -12.79 -15.61
C VAL A 239 -41.18 -13.51 -14.25
N GLU A 240 -41.88 -14.63 -14.13
CA GLU A 240 -41.70 -15.59 -13.04
C GLU A 240 -40.30 -16.24 -13.13
N GLY A 241 -39.47 -16.04 -12.11
CA GLY A 241 -38.21 -16.78 -11.97
C GLY A 241 -37.18 -16.11 -11.06
N GLY A 242 -37.21 -16.42 -9.77
CA GLY A 242 -36.05 -16.30 -8.86
C GLY A 242 -35.52 -14.88 -8.62
N GLY A 243 -36.28 -14.04 -7.93
CA GLY A 243 -35.87 -12.68 -7.55
C GLY A 243 -34.74 -12.64 -6.52
N GLY A 244 -33.51 -12.91 -6.96
CA GLY A 244 -32.30 -12.49 -6.25
C GLY A 244 -32.40 -10.99 -6.01
N HIS A 245 -32.23 -10.57 -4.75
CA HIS A 245 -32.34 -9.15 -4.42
C HIS A 245 -31.18 -8.38 -5.05
N ASP A 246 -31.41 -7.82 -6.23
CA ASP A 246 -30.44 -6.99 -6.94
C ASP A 246 -29.99 -5.84 -6.02
N THR A 247 -28.70 -5.85 -5.67
CA THR A 247 -28.04 -4.79 -4.91
C THR A 247 -27.61 -3.70 -5.87
N CYS A 248 -28.22 -2.52 -5.74
CA CYS A 248 -28.01 -1.41 -6.65
C CYS A 248 -27.32 -0.23 -5.96
N PHE A 249 -26.65 0.61 -6.73
CA PHE A 249 -26.04 1.85 -6.27
C PHE A 249 -26.20 2.97 -7.32
N PRO A 250 -26.32 4.23 -6.91
CA PRO A 250 -26.39 5.35 -7.85
C PRO A 250 -25.01 5.68 -8.44
N ALA A 251 -24.99 6.07 -9.71
CA ALA A 251 -23.78 6.40 -10.47
C ALA A 251 -22.96 7.52 -9.81
N ALA A 252 -23.65 8.53 -9.25
CA ALA A 252 -23.01 9.64 -8.54
C ALA A 252 -22.19 9.15 -7.34
N SER A 253 -22.74 8.23 -6.54
CA SER A 253 -22.04 7.66 -5.39
C SER A 253 -20.83 6.82 -5.81
N ALA A 254 -20.90 6.11 -6.94
CA ALA A 254 -19.76 5.36 -7.45
C ALA A 254 -18.59 6.26 -7.86
N VAL A 255 -18.88 7.37 -8.53
CA VAL A 255 -17.89 8.39 -8.90
C VAL A 255 -17.29 9.04 -7.65
N GLU A 256 -18.11 9.39 -6.67
CA GLU A 256 -17.65 9.97 -5.41
C GLU A 256 -16.74 9.02 -4.63
N TRP A 257 -17.09 7.74 -4.56
CA TRP A 257 -16.29 6.72 -3.88
C TRP A 257 -14.89 6.62 -4.49
N LEU A 258 -14.81 6.57 -5.83
CA LEU A 258 -13.52 6.53 -6.52
C LEU A 258 -12.71 7.81 -6.27
N CYS A 259 -13.34 8.99 -6.25
CA CYS A 259 -12.63 10.22 -5.94
C CYS A 259 -12.12 10.27 -4.49
N ASP A 260 -12.81 9.66 -3.52
CA ASP A 260 -12.43 9.66 -2.11
C ASP A 260 -11.30 8.66 -1.77
N PHE A 261 -11.31 7.48 -2.38
CA PHE A 261 -10.42 6.37 -1.99
C PHE A 261 -9.28 6.09 -2.97
N THR A 262 -9.09 6.95 -3.97
CA THR A 262 -8.02 6.80 -4.96
C THR A 262 -7.32 8.13 -5.29
N SER A 263 -6.18 8.07 -5.98
CA SER A 263 -5.40 9.21 -6.46
C SER A 263 -5.97 9.92 -7.70
N ILE A 264 -7.25 9.70 -8.01
CA ILE A 264 -7.95 10.36 -9.12
C ILE A 264 -8.09 11.87 -8.84
N SER A 265 -7.95 12.69 -9.88
CA SER A 265 -8.00 14.15 -9.77
C SER A 265 -9.37 14.76 -10.06
N GLY A 266 -10.32 13.97 -10.57
CA GLY A 266 -11.67 14.46 -10.82
C GLY A 266 -12.65 13.42 -11.37
N LYS A 267 -13.90 13.85 -11.50
CA LYS A 267 -15.03 12.99 -11.88
C LYS A 267 -14.88 12.34 -13.27
N ALA A 268 -14.19 12.98 -14.20
CA ALA A 268 -13.99 12.45 -15.56
C ALA A 268 -13.10 11.20 -15.57
N GLU A 269 -12.02 11.21 -14.78
CA GLU A 269 -11.14 10.04 -14.61
C GLU A 269 -11.86 8.90 -13.87
N ALA A 270 -12.65 9.23 -12.84
CA ALA A 270 -13.48 8.22 -12.16
C ALA A 270 -14.50 7.58 -13.09
N ALA A 271 -15.13 8.35 -13.98
CA ALA A 271 -16.03 7.83 -15.00
C ALA A 271 -15.33 6.91 -16.01
N ASN A 272 -14.08 7.21 -16.36
CA ASN A 272 -13.28 6.36 -17.23
C ASN A 272 -13.05 4.98 -16.60
N ILE A 273 -12.74 4.91 -15.30
CA ILE A 273 -12.59 3.64 -14.58
C ILE A 273 -13.93 2.89 -14.50
N LEU A 274 -15.03 3.60 -14.21
CA LEU A 274 -16.36 2.96 -14.17
C LEU A 274 -16.78 2.44 -15.55
N ALA A 275 -16.37 3.10 -16.64
CA ALA A 275 -16.57 2.59 -17.99
C ALA A 275 -15.78 1.29 -18.21
N HIS A 276 -14.58 1.14 -17.64
CA HIS A 276 -13.85 -0.14 -17.63
C HIS A 276 -14.55 -1.20 -16.78
N PHE A 277 -15.21 -0.84 -15.68
CA PHE A 277 -16.04 -1.79 -14.93
C PHE A 277 -17.21 -2.33 -15.77
N VAL A 278 -17.82 -1.47 -16.61
CA VAL A 278 -18.85 -1.91 -17.57
C VAL A 278 -18.23 -2.78 -18.67
N LEU A 279 -17.08 -2.38 -19.20
CA LEU A 279 -16.35 -3.10 -20.26
C LEU A 279 -16.02 -4.55 -19.86
N TYR A 280 -15.61 -4.76 -18.61
CA TYR A 280 -15.27 -6.08 -18.08
C TYR A 280 -16.46 -6.80 -17.44
N GLY A 281 -17.69 -6.31 -17.65
CA GLY A 281 -18.89 -6.97 -17.16
C GLY A 281 -19.04 -6.97 -15.64
N LEU A 282 -18.30 -6.14 -14.90
CA LEU A 282 -18.33 -6.11 -13.42
C LEU A 282 -19.55 -5.36 -12.87
N ILE A 283 -20.00 -4.34 -13.59
CA ILE A 283 -21.20 -3.56 -13.26
C ILE A 283 -22.10 -3.42 -14.49
N ALA A 284 -23.42 -3.35 -14.27
CA ALA A 284 -24.40 -3.18 -15.32
C ALA A 284 -25.37 -2.04 -15.00
N LEU A 285 -25.78 -1.30 -16.04
CA LEU A 285 -26.78 -0.26 -15.93
C LEU A 285 -28.16 -0.88 -15.71
N VAL A 286 -28.86 -0.47 -14.66
CA VAL A 286 -30.23 -0.90 -14.35
C VAL A 286 -31.24 0.12 -14.84
N HIS A 287 -30.98 1.39 -14.55
CA HIS A 287 -31.89 2.48 -14.88
C HIS A 287 -31.11 3.72 -15.28
N ASN A 288 -31.50 4.36 -16.37
CA ASN A 288 -31.02 5.69 -16.74
C ASN A 288 -32.17 6.57 -17.20
N GLN A 289 -32.40 7.67 -16.50
CA GLN A 289 -33.28 8.74 -16.96
C GLN A 289 -32.40 9.94 -17.34
N ASN A 290 -31.92 9.97 -18.58
CA ASN A 290 -31.12 11.07 -19.11
C ASN A 290 -31.92 12.38 -19.06
N ARG A 291 -31.39 13.39 -18.37
CA ARG A 291 -31.85 14.78 -18.46
C ARG A 291 -30.98 15.53 -19.46
N THR A 292 -31.52 16.58 -20.06
CA THR A 292 -30.82 17.43 -21.05
C THR A 292 -29.50 18.03 -20.53
N ASN A 293 -29.34 18.13 -19.20
CA ASN A 293 -28.14 18.69 -18.56
C ASN A 293 -27.14 17.64 -18.04
N ASP A 294 -27.40 16.34 -18.22
CA ASP A 294 -26.47 15.30 -17.75
C ASP A 294 -25.21 15.26 -18.65
N PRO A 295 -24.03 14.97 -18.07
CA PRO A 295 -22.80 14.85 -18.83
C PRO A 295 -22.89 13.72 -19.86
N ALA A 296 -22.17 13.89 -20.98
CA ALA A 296 -22.10 12.87 -22.02
C ALA A 296 -21.56 11.53 -21.46
N PRO A 297 -22.07 10.38 -21.93
CA PRO A 297 -21.59 9.09 -21.49
C PRO A 297 -20.12 8.90 -21.86
N VAL A 298 -19.36 8.29 -20.96
CA VAL A 298 -17.96 7.95 -21.18
C VAL A 298 -17.90 6.56 -21.81
N LYS A 299 -17.23 6.47 -22.96
CA LYS A 299 -17.06 5.23 -23.71
C LYS A 299 -15.60 4.80 -23.68
N VAL A 300 -15.39 3.52 -23.40
CA VAL A 300 -14.08 2.87 -23.47
C VAL A 300 -14.21 1.63 -24.33
N ALA A 301 -13.17 1.31 -25.09
CA ALA A 301 -13.15 0.15 -25.95
C ALA A 301 -11.81 -0.56 -25.81
N ASP A 302 -11.87 -1.88 -25.67
CA ASP A 302 -10.71 -2.74 -25.77
C ASP A 302 -10.51 -3.10 -27.24
N LYS A 303 -9.34 -2.75 -27.78
CA LYS A 303 -9.01 -2.93 -29.19
C LYS A 303 -7.89 -3.93 -29.32
N SER A 304 -8.13 -5.01 -30.06
CA SER A 304 -7.08 -5.92 -30.50
C SER A 304 -6.83 -5.66 -31.98
N GLY A 305 -5.82 -4.84 -32.27
CA GLY A 305 -5.59 -4.30 -33.62
C GLY A 305 -6.68 -3.28 -34.01
N ASP A 306 -7.23 -3.41 -35.21
CA ASP A 306 -8.29 -2.51 -35.72
C ASP A 306 -9.71 -2.94 -35.30
N ASN A 307 -9.85 -4.14 -34.72
CA ASN A 307 -11.13 -4.67 -34.27
C ASN A 307 -11.41 -4.32 -32.80
N ILE A 308 -12.59 -3.78 -32.55
CA ILE A 308 -13.12 -3.56 -31.20
C ILE A 308 -13.60 -4.91 -30.66
N VAL A 309 -12.97 -5.41 -29.60
CA VAL A 309 -13.32 -6.70 -28.98
C VAL A 309 -14.39 -6.52 -27.92
N ARG A 310 -14.31 -5.45 -27.13
CA ARG A 310 -15.29 -5.08 -26.11
C ARG A 310 -15.47 -3.56 -26.06
N GLU A 311 -16.68 -3.09 -25.78
CA GLU A 311 -16.99 -1.68 -25.52
C GLU A 311 -17.74 -1.56 -24.19
N GLY A 312 -17.35 -0.59 -23.36
CA GLY A 312 -18.00 -0.25 -22.10
C GLY A 312 -18.47 1.19 -22.15
N THR A 313 -19.75 1.43 -21.87
CA THR A 313 -20.32 2.78 -21.80
C THR A 313 -20.85 3.06 -20.39
N PHE A 314 -20.30 4.09 -19.75
CA PHE A 314 -20.75 4.57 -18.45
C PHE A 314 -21.49 5.90 -18.57
N PHE A 315 -22.73 5.92 -18.09
CA PHE A 315 -23.57 7.08 -17.92
C PHE A 315 -23.42 7.67 -16.51
N MET A 316 -22.94 8.91 -16.41
CA MET A 316 -22.85 9.68 -15.16
C MET A 316 -24.13 10.51 -14.90
N GLY A 317 -25.29 10.04 -15.36
CA GLY A 317 -26.56 10.72 -15.14
C GLY A 317 -26.88 10.83 -13.65
N SER A 318 -27.46 11.96 -13.22
CA SER A 318 -27.86 12.19 -11.82
C SER A 318 -28.83 11.15 -11.26
N LYS A 319 -29.57 10.47 -12.14
CA LYS A 319 -30.50 9.37 -11.83
C LYS A 319 -30.06 8.01 -12.34
N ALA A 320 -28.84 7.88 -12.87
CA ALA A 320 -28.34 6.61 -13.34
C ALA A 320 -28.07 5.67 -12.16
N VAL A 321 -28.60 4.44 -12.25
CA VAL A 321 -28.47 3.40 -11.22
C VAL A 321 -27.83 2.17 -11.85
N TYR A 322 -26.83 1.65 -11.17
CA TYR A 322 -26.08 0.46 -11.57
C TYR A 322 -26.25 -0.64 -10.54
N LYS A 323 -25.99 -1.88 -10.97
CA LYS A 323 -25.85 -3.04 -10.09
C LYS A 323 -24.52 -3.73 -10.33
N ILE A 324 -24.06 -4.45 -9.32
CA ILE A 324 -22.94 -5.38 -9.47
C ILE A 324 -23.47 -6.65 -10.14
N THR A 325 -22.85 -7.05 -11.26
CA THR A 325 -23.26 -8.22 -12.04
C THR A 325 -22.94 -9.53 -11.32
N ALA A 326 -23.50 -10.65 -11.77
CA ALA A 326 -23.14 -11.96 -11.25
C ALA A 326 -21.63 -12.25 -11.38
N GLU A 327 -21.00 -11.82 -12.47
CA GLU A 327 -19.54 -11.95 -12.70
C GLU A 327 -18.75 -11.14 -11.66
N GLY A 328 -19.12 -9.89 -11.42
CA GLY A 328 -18.50 -9.05 -10.38
C GLY A 328 -18.71 -9.62 -8.97
N GLN A 329 -19.89 -10.16 -8.68
CA GLN A 329 -20.17 -10.82 -7.40
C GLN A 329 -19.36 -12.12 -7.25
N GLN A 330 -19.15 -12.87 -8.33
CA GLN A 330 -18.34 -14.08 -8.29
C GLN A 330 -16.87 -13.77 -8.04
N LEU A 331 -16.37 -12.70 -8.63
CA LEU A 331 -14.99 -12.25 -8.42
C LEU A 331 -14.72 -11.89 -6.96
N VAL A 332 -15.66 -11.21 -6.29
CA VAL A 332 -15.40 -10.59 -4.96
C VAL A 332 -16.07 -11.35 -3.80
N TRP A 333 -17.26 -11.91 -3.98
CA TRP A 333 -18.05 -12.52 -2.90
C TRP A 333 -18.20 -14.05 -3.00
N ASN A 334 -18.31 -14.61 -4.21
CA ASN A 334 -18.55 -16.06 -4.39
C ASN A 334 -17.30 -16.86 -4.80
N GLY A 335 -16.13 -16.21 -4.93
CA GLY A 335 -14.84 -16.87 -5.15
C GLY A 335 -14.33 -17.70 -3.96
N ALA A 336 -15.12 -17.82 -2.88
CA ALA A 336 -14.78 -18.54 -1.67
C ALA A 336 -15.56 -19.86 -1.53
N HIS A 337 -15.16 -20.88 -2.29
CA HIS A 337 -14.90 -22.14 -1.59
C HIS A 337 -13.78 -21.83 -0.60
N LYS A 338 -14.12 -21.79 0.69
CA LYS A 338 -13.14 -21.84 1.78
C LYS A 338 -12.22 -23.04 1.52
N SER A 339 -11.02 -22.80 1.00
CA SER A 339 -9.88 -23.56 1.49
C SER A 339 -9.77 -23.20 2.97
N THR A 340 -9.82 -24.23 3.79
CA THR A 340 -9.72 -24.15 5.24
C THR A 340 -8.49 -23.33 5.66
N ASN A 341 -8.72 -22.44 6.62
CA ASN A 341 -7.73 -21.64 7.38
C ASN A 341 -7.10 -20.44 6.67
N SER A 342 -7.90 -19.39 6.51
CA SER A 342 -7.46 -18.01 6.80
C SER A 342 -8.68 -17.09 6.79
N SER A 343 -9.03 -16.54 7.96
CA SER A 343 -9.96 -15.41 8.07
C SER A 343 -9.24 -14.33 8.85
N PRO A 344 -8.98 -13.14 8.28
CA PRO A 344 -8.70 -11.98 9.10
C PRO A 344 -10.01 -11.25 9.33
N SER A 345 -10.73 -11.66 10.36
CA SER A 345 -11.62 -10.75 11.09
C SER A 345 -10.75 -9.90 12.00
N LEU A 346 -10.63 -8.60 11.76
CA LEU A 346 -10.09 -7.68 12.76
C LEU A 346 -11.04 -6.50 12.94
N SER A 347 -11.99 -6.74 13.83
CA SER A 347 -12.55 -5.74 14.72
C SER A 347 -11.45 -5.12 15.57
N GLY A 348 -11.12 -3.85 15.35
CA GLY A 348 -10.37 -3.02 16.28
C GLY A 348 -11.31 -2.01 16.91
N SER A 349 -11.87 -2.37 18.06
CA SER A 349 -12.56 -1.45 18.97
C SER A 349 -11.50 -0.54 19.60
N SER A 350 -11.68 0.77 19.46
CA SER A 350 -10.94 1.76 20.25
C SER A 350 -11.38 1.67 21.71
N THR A 351 -10.41 1.62 22.61
CA THR A 351 -10.57 2.12 23.98
C THR A 351 -9.34 2.98 24.29
N ALA A 352 -9.50 4.29 24.17
CA ALA A 352 -8.79 5.21 25.03
C ALA A 352 -9.70 5.39 26.25
N ASP A 353 -9.23 5.02 27.45
CA ASP A 353 -9.33 5.89 28.62
C ASP A 353 -8.71 5.29 29.90
N LEU A 354 -8.09 6.22 30.65
CA LEU A 354 -7.77 6.26 32.09
C LEU A 354 -6.40 5.83 32.61
N ILE A 355 -5.61 6.87 32.90
CA ILE A 355 -4.67 6.97 34.01
C ILE A 355 -5.46 7.09 35.33
N ALA A 356 -5.19 6.23 36.33
CA ALA A 356 -5.14 6.56 37.77
C ALA A 356 -4.70 5.34 38.63
N ARG A 357 -3.96 5.62 39.71
CA ARG A 357 -3.30 4.69 40.68
C ARG A 357 -3.85 4.98 42.11
N PRO A 358 -3.42 4.28 43.20
CA PRO A 358 -3.90 3.07 43.93
C PRO A 358 -4.52 3.45 45.34
N PRO A 359 -4.45 2.67 46.48
CA PRO A 359 -4.28 1.23 46.82
C PRO A 359 -5.30 0.66 47.88
N GLY A 360 -5.27 -0.66 48.20
CA GLY A 360 -5.58 -1.15 49.57
C GLY A 360 -6.29 -2.51 49.78
N LEU A 361 -5.54 -3.45 50.39
CA LEU A 361 -5.92 -4.46 51.41
C LEU A 361 -6.70 -5.77 51.05
N GLY A 362 -6.07 -6.92 51.37
CA GLY A 362 -6.76 -8.13 51.87
C GLY A 362 -6.44 -9.49 51.20
N GLU A 363 -5.47 -10.21 51.75
CA GLU A 363 -5.12 -11.66 51.63
C GLU A 363 -6.27 -12.69 51.87
N PRO A 364 -6.08 -14.04 51.80
CA PRO A 364 -5.22 -14.92 50.95
C PRO A 364 -5.87 -16.28 50.53
N LEU A 365 -5.10 -17.11 49.79
CA LEU A 365 -5.22 -18.58 49.53
C LEU A 365 -6.26 -19.02 48.47
N THR A 366 -5.95 -19.77 47.41
CA THR A 366 -5.25 -21.07 47.37
C THR A 366 -4.87 -21.41 45.90
N GLN A 367 -3.66 -21.93 45.62
CA GLN A 367 -3.28 -22.49 44.31
C GLN A 367 -3.81 -23.94 44.16
N PRO A 368 -4.07 -24.43 42.93
CA PRO A 368 -3.01 -25.16 42.20
C PRO A 368 -2.98 -24.96 40.65
N SER A 369 -1.74 -25.03 40.12
CA SER A 369 -1.32 -25.68 38.86
C SER A 369 -1.70 -25.11 37.47
N GLN A 370 -0.69 -24.49 36.85
CA GLN A 370 -0.20 -24.68 35.46
C GLN A 370 -1.22 -24.77 34.30
N ASN A 371 -1.45 -23.64 33.61
CA ASN A 371 -1.09 -23.51 32.19
C ASN A 371 -1.21 -22.06 31.68
N SER A 372 -0.10 -21.61 31.08
CA SER A 372 0.12 -20.52 30.14
C SER A 372 -1.05 -19.61 29.74
N PHE A 373 -0.99 -18.36 30.18
CA PHE A 373 -1.54 -17.21 29.47
C PHE A 373 -0.35 -16.38 28.96
N VAL A 374 -0.09 -16.42 27.66
CA VAL A 374 0.90 -15.54 27.01
C VAL A 374 0.29 -14.99 25.72
N SER A 375 0.05 -13.68 25.76
CA SER A 375 -0.03 -12.64 24.73
C SER A 375 -0.24 -13.01 23.24
N GLU A 376 -1.32 -12.45 22.66
CA GLU A 376 -1.74 -12.53 21.25
C GLU A 376 -0.94 -11.63 20.26
N ASP A 377 0.12 -10.94 20.70
CA ASP A 377 0.93 -10.06 19.82
C ASP A 377 1.99 -10.80 18.95
N MET A 378 1.98 -12.13 18.92
CA MET A 378 3.02 -12.94 18.26
C MET A 378 2.58 -13.68 16.99
N GLN A 379 1.49 -13.29 16.31
CA GLN A 379 1.00 -14.04 15.13
C GLN A 379 1.14 -13.34 13.77
N ILE A 380 1.15 -12.00 13.71
CA ILE A 380 1.26 -11.29 12.40
C ILE A 380 2.68 -11.41 11.82
N GLY A 381 3.71 -11.35 12.68
CA GLY A 381 5.11 -11.53 12.27
C GLY A 381 5.45 -12.97 11.86
N ASP A 382 4.76 -13.97 12.44
CA ASP A 382 5.00 -15.38 12.12
C ASP A 382 4.44 -15.75 10.74
N ALA A 383 3.23 -15.32 10.37
CA ALA A 383 2.65 -15.68 9.07
C ALA A 383 3.44 -15.10 7.86
N ALA A 384 3.97 -13.88 7.98
CA ALA A 384 4.81 -13.28 6.95
C ALA A 384 6.20 -13.94 6.89
N SER A 385 6.76 -14.26 8.05
CA SER A 385 8.01 -15.02 8.17
C SER A 385 7.86 -16.46 7.63
N ASP A 386 6.71 -17.09 7.82
CA ASP A 386 6.39 -18.43 7.31
C ASP A 386 6.25 -18.42 5.79
N CYS A 387 5.56 -17.43 5.22
CA CYS A 387 5.53 -17.28 3.77
C CYS A 387 6.92 -17.01 3.18
N LEU A 388 7.75 -16.22 3.85
CA LEU A 388 9.15 -16.04 3.43
C LEU A 388 9.92 -17.36 3.51
N ARG A 389 9.72 -18.17 4.56
CA ARG A 389 10.32 -19.51 4.63
C ARG A 389 9.86 -20.38 3.47
N ASP A 390 8.58 -20.38 3.13
CA ASP A 390 8.04 -21.13 1.98
C ASP A 390 8.70 -20.71 0.66
N ILE A 391 8.87 -19.40 0.45
CA ILE A 391 9.59 -18.85 -0.72
C ILE A 391 11.06 -19.30 -0.75
N LEU A 392 11.72 -19.33 0.40
CA LEU A 392 13.12 -19.74 0.53
C LEU A 392 13.32 -21.26 0.48
N HIS A 393 12.26 -22.05 0.71
CA HIS A 393 12.29 -23.50 0.61
C HIS A 393 12.15 -23.97 -0.85
N ASP A 394 11.43 -23.23 -1.69
CA ASP A 394 11.33 -23.50 -3.12
C ASP A 394 12.60 -23.04 -3.85
N SER A 395 13.23 -23.93 -4.64
CA SER A 395 14.50 -23.62 -5.31
C SER A 395 14.35 -22.52 -6.38
N ASP A 396 13.26 -22.54 -7.14
CA ASP A 396 13.06 -21.59 -8.25
C ASP A 396 12.74 -20.19 -7.72
N LEU A 397 11.89 -20.13 -6.69
CA LEU A 397 11.53 -18.86 -6.04
C LEU A 397 12.70 -18.28 -5.23
N ARG A 398 13.50 -19.14 -4.59
CA ARG A 398 14.71 -18.72 -3.87
C ARG A 398 15.75 -18.11 -4.80
N ASP A 399 15.96 -18.67 -5.99
CA ASP A 399 16.93 -18.15 -6.95
C ASP A 399 16.49 -16.79 -7.52
N LEU A 400 15.18 -16.63 -7.75
CA LEU A 400 14.59 -15.36 -8.13
C LEU A 400 14.69 -14.32 -7.00
N PHE A 401 14.44 -14.73 -5.76
CA PHE A 401 14.59 -13.89 -4.56
C PHE A 401 16.06 -13.45 -4.38
N ARG A 402 17.03 -14.35 -4.61
CA ARG A 402 18.47 -14.05 -4.62
C ARG A 402 18.87 -13.08 -5.73
N SER A 403 18.31 -13.27 -6.93
CA SER A 403 18.56 -12.32 -8.03
C SER A 403 18.08 -10.91 -7.70
N PHE A 404 17.01 -10.78 -6.90
CA PHE A 404 16.52 -9.49 -6.44
C PHE A 404 17.32 -8.92 -5.27
N SER A 405 17.85 -9.77 -4.40
CA SER A 405 18.68 -9.34 -3.27
C SER A 405 20.09 -8.94 -3.70
N ASN A 406 20.60 -9.48 -4.81
CA ASN A 406 21.95 -9.26 -5.28
C ASN A 406 22.30 -7.75 -5.38
N GLY A 407 23.37 -7.33 -4.70
CA GLY A 407 23.83 -5.93 -4.65
C GLY A 407 23.08 -5.01 -3.68
N LYS A 408 22.11 -5.53 -2.92
CA LYS A 408 21.37 -4.77 -1.87
C LYS A 408 21.91 -5.08 -0.47
N PRO A 409 21.73 -4.18 0.52
CA PRO A 409 22.26 -4.38 1.88
C PRO A 409 21.71 -5.61 2.61
N PHE A 410 20.56 -6.15 2.18
CA PHE A 410 19.96 -7.34 2.78
C PHE A 410 20.39 -8.66 2.11
N ASP A 411 21.22 -8.61 1.07
CA ASP A 411 21.80 -9.81 0.45
C ASP A 411 22.67 -10.62 1.42
N ASP A 412 23.41 -9.89 2.26
CA ASP A 412 24.26 -10.47 3.29
C ASP A 412 23.44 -11.15 4.39
N HIS A 413 22.26 -10.60 4.69
CA HIS A 413 21.29 -11.18 5.62
C HIS A 413 20.70 -12.49 5.09
N LEU A 414 20.37 -12.53 3.79
CA LEU A 414 19.86 -13.72 3.13
C LEU A 414 20.93 -14.82 3.04
N SER A 415 22.18 -14.44 2.75
CA SER A 415 23.33 -15.34 2.72
C SER A 415 23.55 -16.04 4.06
N PHE A 416 23.43 -15.30 5.17
CA PHE A 416 23.47 -15.86 6.52
C PHE A 416 22.32 -16.86 6.78
N VAL A 417 21.07 -16.50 6.43
CA VAL A 417 19.89 -17.35 6.66
C VAL A 417 20.02 -18.69 5.94
N LEU A 418 20.55 -18.69 4.72
CA LEU A 418 20.76 -19.89 3.91
C LEU A 418 21.93 -20.73 4.43
N GLY A 419 23.06 -20.10 4.78
CA GLY A 419 24.21 -20.79 5.38
C GLY A 419 23.87 -21.42 6.73
N TYR A 420 23.08 -20.74 7.57
CA TYR A 420 22.58 -21.33 8.81
C TYR A 420 21.63 -22.53 8.55
N GLY A 421 20.79 -22.45 7.52
CA GLY A 421 19.92 -23.57 7.12
C GLY A 421 20.71 -24.86 6.85
N GLU A 422 21.81 -24.76 6.11
CA GLU A 422 22.70 -25.89 5.82
C GLU A 422 23.37 -26.44 7.09
N LEU A 423 23.86 -25.55 7.97
CA LEU A 423 24.47 -25.92 9.25
C LEU A 423 23.47 -26.59 10.20
N LYS A 424 22.24 -26.10 10.27
CA LYS A 424 21.16 -26.64 11.11
C LYS A 424 20.84 -28.09 10.76
N HIS A 425 20.97 -28.49 9.49
CA HIS A 425 20.76 -29.88 9.06
C HIS A 425 22.02 -30.74 9.19
N THR A 426 23.21 -30.17 8.98
CA THR A 426 24.48 -30.91 8.99
C THR A 426 24.94 -31.25 10.41
N VAL A 427 24.86 -30.29 11.34
CA VAL A 427 25.39 -30.45 12.71
C VAL A 427 24.69 -31.59 13.49
N PRO A 428 23.35 -31.71 13.54
CA PRO A 428 22.70 -32.77 14.30
C PRO A 428 22.87 -34.16 13.67
N VAL A 429 23.07 -34.25 12.35
CA VAL A 429 23.33 -35.50 11.64
C VAL A 429 24.74 -35.99 11.98
N GLU A 430 25.74 -35.11 11.87
CA GLU A 430 27.11 -35.46 12.21
C GLU A 430 27.26 -35.84 13.69
N LEU A 431 26.64 -35.07 14.60
CA LEU A 431 26.60 -35.33 16.05
C LEU A 431 25.94 -36.65 16.44
N LYS A 432 25.04 -37.21 15.61
CA LYS A 432 24.43 -38.53 15.86
C LYS A 432 25.29 -39.68 15.34
N THR A 433 26.03 -39.46 14.24
CA THR A 433 26.91 -40.46 13.61
C THR A 433 28.27 -40.65 14.30
N THR A 434 28.62 -39.77 15.25
CA THR A 434 29.88 -39.81 16.05
C THR A 434 29.99 -41.01 16.99
N THR A 435 28.93 -41.81 17.19
CA THR A 435 28.93 -42.98 18.08
C THR A 435 29.61 -44.22 17.51
N VAL A 436 30.05 -44.23 16.24
CA VAL A 436 30.49 -45.47 15.58
C VAL A 436 32.01 -45.59 15.33
N CYS A 437 32.81 -44.52 15.27
CA CYS A 437 34.29 -44.63 15.10
C CYS A 437 35.07 -43.40 15.65
N PRO A 438 36.22 -43.57 16.35
CA PRO A 438 36.90 -42.46 17.06
C PRO A 438 37.85 -41.58 16.21
N SER A 439 38.43 -42.07 15.12
CA SER A 439 39.47 -41.34 14.34
C SER A 439 38.96 -40.23 13.39
N PRO A 440 37.86 -40.40 12.61
CA PRO A 440 37.35 -39.35 11.72
C PRO A 440 36.49 -38.29 12.44
N THR A 441 36.16 -38.52 13.71
CA THR A 441 35.20 -37.70 14.48
C THR A 441 35.79 -36.38 14.94
N ALA A 442 37.06 -36.34 15.35
CA ALA A 442 37.73 -35.10 15.74
C ALA A 442 37.91 -34.14 14.56
N THR A 443 38.20 -34.67 13.37
CA THR A 443 38.36 -33.87 12.14
C THR A 443 37.03 -33.27 11.68
N ARG A 444 35.93 -34.03 11.75
CA ARG A 444 34.58 -33.54 11.42
C ARG A 444 34.10 -32.46 12.39
N LEU A 445 34.25 -32.68 13.70
CA LEU A 445 33.90 -31.67 14.70
C LEU A 445 34.72 -30.38 14.56
N ARG A 446 36.00 -30.50 14.19
CA ARG A 446 36.84 -29.34 13.89
C ARG A 446 36.34 -28.59 12.65
N ALA A 447 36.06 -29.29 11.55
CA ALA A 447 35.51 -28.66 10.33
C ALA A 447 34.16 -27.98 10.58
N LEU A 448 33.31 -28.59 11.41
CA LEU A 448 32.02 -28.03 11.80
C LEU A 448 32.18 -26.77 12.66
N SER A 449 33.11 -26.79 13.61
CA SER A 449 33.49 -25.62 14.41
C SER A 449 34.05 -24.49 13.55
N GLU A 450 34.88 -24.81 12.55
CA GLU A 450 35.41 -23.84 11.61
C GLU A 450 34.30 -23.23 10.74
N SER A 451 33.34 -24.05 10.28
CA SER A 451 32.19 -23.56 9.50
C SER A 451 31.27 -22.64 10.31
N VAL A 452 31.00 -22.96 11.58
CA VAL A 452 30.23 -22.09 12.49
C VAL A 452 30.97 -20.77 12.73
N THR A 453 32.27 -20.80 13.03
CA THR A 453 33.08 -19.58 13.22
C THR A 453 33.18 -18.76 11.94
N ALA A 454 33.29 -19.41 10.77
CA ALA A 454 33.31 -18.72 9.49
C ALA A 454 31.99 -17.99 9.21
N LEU A 455 30.84 -18.58 9.56
CA LEU A 455 29.54 -17.92 9.41
C LEU A 455 29.43 -16.69 10.33
N TYR A 456 29.93 -16.78 11.57
CA TYR A 456 30.04 -15.65 12.48
C TYR A 456 30.90 -14.52 11.91
N ASP A 457 32.12 -14.85 11.47
CA ASP A 457 33.11 -13.88 11.02
C ASP A 457 32.74 -13.19 9.71
N ASN A 458 32.11 -13.93 8.79
CA ASN A 458 31.74 -13.40 7.48
C ASN A 458 30.49 -12.52 7.51
N HIS A 459 29.55 -12.77 8.43
CA HIS A 459 28.28 -12.06 8.46
C HIS A 459 28.12 -11.25 9.75
N ILE A 460 27.93 -11.93 10.88
CA ILE A 460 27.58 -11.30 12.17
C ILE A 460 28.64 -10.29 12.64
N ARG A 461 29.92 -10.64 12.52
CA ARG A 461 31.03 -9.75 12.90
C ARG A 461 31.13 -8.54 11.97
N ARG A 462 30.80 -8.68 10.68
CA ARG A 462 30.83 -7.60 9.69
C ARG A 462 29.69 -6.60 9.87
N TRP A 463 28.53 -7.03 10.36
CA TRP A 463 27.39 -6.14 10.65
C TRP A 463 27.70 -5.09 11.73
N GLY A 464 28.72 -5.33 12.57
CA GLY A 464 29.15 -4.42 13.62
C GLY A 464 28.19 -4.34 14.81
N LEU A 465 28.69 -3.93 15.97
CA LEU A 465 27.94 -3.91 17.24
C LEU A 465 26.74 -2.94 17.27
N ASN A 466 26.57 -2.11 16.23
CA ASN A 466 25.50 -1.11 16.10
C ASN A 466 24.45 -1.47 15.04
N HIS A 467 24.40 -2.74 14.60
CA HIS A 467 23.35 -3.17 13.69
C HIS A 467 21.97 -3.05 14.37
N VAL A 468 21.12 -2.19 13.83
CA VAL A 468 19.85 -1.69 14.43
C VAL A 468 18.82 -2.79 14.73
N HIS A 469 19.10 -4.05 14.36
CA HIS A 469 18.08 -5.09 14.24
C HIS A 469 18.31 -6.36 15.08
N LEU A 470 19.39 -6.44 15.85
CA LEU A 470 19.62 -7.53 16.83
C LEU A 470 19.43 -7.00 18.25
N ASP A 471 18.71 -7.71 19.13
CA ASP A 471 18.55 -7.28 20.52
C ASP A 471 19.90 -7.23 21.26
N ASP A 472 20.07 -6.26 22.16
CA ASP A 472 21.32 -6.08 22.92
C ASP A 472 21.70 -7.33 23.75
N ASP A 473 20.70 -8.11 24.20
CA ASP A 473 20.91 -9.38 24.88
C ASP A 473 21.50 -10.45 23.96
N LEU A 474 21.03 -10.52 22.70
CA LEU A 474 21.52 -11.47 21.71
C LEU A 474 22.94 -11.11 21.27
N ARG A 475 23.22 -9.81 21.12
CA ARG A 475 24.57 -9.32 20.82
C ARG A 475 25.56 -9.65 21.93
N ARG A 476 25.18 -9.44 23.21
CA ARG A 476 26.01 -9.82 24.37
C ARG A 476 26.26 -11.32 24.41
N ALA A 477 25.23 -12.15 24.23
CA ALA A 477 25.37 -13.61 24.23
C ALA A 477 26.29 -14.12 23.09
N LEU A 478 26.15 -13.57 21.88
CA LEU A 478 27.04 -13.89 20.76
C LEU A 478 28.47 -13.41 21.01
N SER A 479 28.64 -12.20 21.54
CA SER A 479 29.98 -11.69 21.85
C SER A 479 30.67 -12.51 22.93
N ASP A 480 29.95 -12.96 23.96
CA ASP A 480 30.48 -13.78 25.05
C ASP A 480 30.87 -15.18 24.57
N GLN A 481 30.09 -15.78 23.66
CA GLN A 481 30.40 -17.09 23.06
C GLN A 481 31.68 -17.07 22.22
N PHE A 482 31.96 -15.97 21.50
CA PHE A 482 33.12 -15.86 20.61
C PHE A 482 34.32 -15.09 21.21
N ARG A 483 34.28 -14.73 22.50
CA ARG A 483 35.37 -13.97 23.18
C ARG A 483 36.48 -14.81 23.76
N VAL A 484 36.32 -16.14 23.84
CA VAL A 484 37.21 -17.01 24.62
C VAL A 484 37.92 -18.00 23.69
N ASP A 485 39.25 -17.88 23.58
CA ASP A 485 40.10 -18.96 23.07
C ASP A 485 39.97 -20.15 24.02
N ARG A 486 39.33 -21.22 23.54
CA ARG A 486 39.06 -22.40 24.37
C ARG A 486 39.67 -23.65 23.79
N ASP A 487 40.80 -24.01 24.37
CA ASP A 487 41.31 -25.39 24.37
C ASP A 487 40.36 -26.25 25.21
N SER A 488 39.49 -27.03 24.55
CA SER A 488 38.44 -27.77 25.24
C SER A 488 38.15 -29.11 24.58
N GLY A 489 38.00 -30.16 25.40
CA GLY A 489 37.75 -31.53 24.95
C GLY A 489 36.42 -31.67 24.18
N GLN A 490 36.30 -32.77 23.42
CA GLN A 490 35.20 -33.01 22.46
C GLN A 490 33.80 -32.73 23.02
N ASP A 491 33.49 -33.14 24.24
CA ASP A 491 32.16 -32.93 24.85
C ASP A 491 31.82 -31.44 25.06
N LYS A 492 32.82 -30.61 25.38
CA LYS A 492 32.64 -29.16 25.54
C LYS A 492 32.45 -28.48 24.19
N THR A 493 33.12 -28.95 23.14
CA THR A 493 32.94 -28.48 21.76
C THR A 493 31.53 -28.76 21.27
N VAL A 494 31.00 -29.95 21.54
CA VAL A 494 29.63 -30.32 21.16
C VAL A 494 28.59 -29.43 21.85
N ALA A 495 28.73 -29.19 23.16
CA ALA A 495 27.83 -28.31 23.90
C ALA A 495 27.89 -26.86 23.37
N HIS A 496 29.09 -26.36 23.07
CA HIS A 496 29.28 -25.04 22.49
C HIS A 496 28.63 -24.91 21.10
N LEU A 497 28.76 -25.92 20.24
CA LEU A 497 28.11 -25.92 18.92
C LEU A 497 26.58 -25.89 19.04
N GLN A 498 26.00 -26.66 19.97
CA GLN A 498 24.55 -26.66 20.21
C GLN A 498 24.05 -25.30 20.72
N GLU A 499 24.79 -24.68 21.65
CA GLU A 499 24.44 -23.36 22.19
C GLU A 499 24.54 -22.26 21.11
N THR A 500 25.62 -22.26 20.33
CA THR A 500 25.83 -21.31 19.22
C THR A 500 24.77 -21.47 18.13
N LEU A 501 24.35 -22.69 17.81
CA LEU A 501 23.23 -22.93 16.89
C LEU A 501 21.90 -22.38 17.40
N GLY A 502 21.67 -22.45 18.72
CA GLY A 502 20.49 -21.84 19.35
C GLY A 502 20.51 -20.31 19.25
N LEU A 503 21.69 -19.70 19.39
CA LEU A 503 21.85 -18.25 19.17
C LEU A 503 21.62 -17.87 17.70
N TYR A 504 22.17 -18.64 16.75
CA TYR A 504 21.92 -18.42 15.33
C TYR A 504 20.46 -18.60 14.93
N GLN A 505 19.73 -19.51 15.59
CA GLN A 505 18.29 -19.65 15.40
C GLN A 505 17.56 -18.35 15.74
N ARG A 506 17.94 -17.70 16.85
CA ARG A 506 17.38 -16.41 17.26
C ARG A 506 17.73 -15.31 16.26
N VAL A 507 18.97 -15.28 15.78
CA VAL A 507 19.42 -14.35 14.71
C VAL A 507 18.59 -14.56 13.44
N GLN A 508 18.42 -15.81 13.00
CA GLN A 508 17.62 -16.16 11.83
C GLN A 508 16.18 -15.67 11.95
N SER A 509 15.54 -15.90 13.10
CA SER A 509 14.17 -15.42 13.34
C SER A 509 14.06 -13.89 13.27
N SER A 510 15.02 -13.17 13.86
CA SER A 510 15.05 -11.70 13.80
C SER A 510 15.22 -11.20 12.36
N ILE A 511 16.10 -11.82 11.57
CA ILE A 511 16.34 -11.46 10.17
C ILE A 511 15.13 -11.79 9.30
N LEU A 512 14.53 -12.97 9.45
CA LEU A 512 13.34 -13.35 8.68
C LEU A 512 12.17 -12.41 8.96
N ARG A 513 11.97 -11.99 10.21
CA ARG A 513 10.95 -11.00 10.54
C ARG A 513 11.20 -9.68 9.81
N LEU A 514 12.43 -9.17 9.86
CA LEU A 514 12.83 -7.95 9.16
C LEU A 514 12.63 -8.06 7.65
N LEU A 515 13.10 -9.14 7.02
CA LEU A 515 12.90 -9.37 5.60
C LEU A 515 11.42 -9.52 5.25
N SER A 516 10.60 -10.09 6.14
CA SER A 516 9.16 -10.23 5.92
C SER A 516 8.39 -8.91 6.03
N GLU A 517 8.85 -7.99 6.88
CA GLU A 517 8.22 -6.69 7.12
C GLU A 517 8.63 -5.65 6.07
N ASP A 518 9.93 -5.56 5.76
CA ASP A 518 10.48 -4.49 4.93
C ASP A 518 10.67 -4.88 3.47
N VAL A 519 11.11 -6.12 3.20
CA VAL A 519 11.57 -6.55 1.87
C VAL A 519 10.51 -7.35 1.12
N LEU A 520 9.80 -8.24 1.81
CA LEU A 520 8.80 -9.12 1.22
C LEU A 520 7.64 -8.39 0.55
N PRO A 521 7.13 -7.24 1.06
CA PRO A 521 6.10 -6.47 0.35
C PRO A 521 6.60 -5.91 -0.99
N GLU A 522 7.86 -5.46 -1.05
CA GLU A 522 8.50 -4.95 -2.26
C GLU A 522 8.75 -6.07 -3.27
N VAL A 523 9.26 -7.21 -2.78
CA VAL A 523 9.48 -8.41 -3.57
C VAL A 523 8.17 -8.98 -4.11
N ARG A 524 7.09 -9.05 -3.32
CA ARG A 524 5.79 -9.53 -3.78
C ARG A 524 5.23 -8.68 -4.92
N SER A 525 5.41 -7.36 -4.84
CA SER A 525 5.03 -6.46 -5.94
C SER A 525 5.73 -6.83 -7.26
N GLN A 526 6.97 -7.32 -7.19
CA GLN A 526 7.76 -7.75 -8.36
C GLN A 526 7.63 -9.25 -8.70
N LEU A 527 7.42 -10.14 -7.74
CA LEU A 527 7.18 -11.57 -7.98
C LEU A 527 5.81 -11.80 -8.60
N CYS A 528 4.81 -10.98 -8.26
CA CYS A 528 3.54 -10.98 -8.98
C CYS A 528 3.75 -10.64 -10.47
N PHE A 529 4.71 -9.77 -10.81
CA PHE A 529 5.07 -9.49 -12.21
C PHE A 529 5.71 -10.72 -12.88
N VAL A 530 6.55 -11.49 -12.17
CA VAL A 530 7.14 -12.73 -12.71
C VAL A 530 6.09 -13.86 -12.84
N ALA A 531 5.18 -14.01 -11.89
CA ALA A 531 4.08 -14.97 -11.97
C ALA A 531 3.09 -14.64 -13.11
N ILE A 532 2.86 -13.34 -13.38
CA ILE A 532 2.09 -12.85 -14.53
C ILE A 532 2.83 -13.12 -15.86
N VAL A 533 4.16 -12.99 -15.88
CA VAL A 533 5.01 -13.28 -17.06
C VAL A 533 5.13 -14.79 -17.34
N LEU A 534 5.04 -15.64 -16.33
CA LEU A 534 5.23 -17.09 -16.46
C LEU A 534 3.99 -17.86 -16.92
N ASN A 535 2.87 -17.20 -17.23
CA ASN A 535 1.67 -17.86 -17.75
C ASN A 535 1.39 -17.63 -19.25
N ASP A 536 2.43 -17.41 -20.06
CA ASP A 536 2.36 -17.61 -21.51
C ASP A 536 3.74 -17.94 -22.10
N LEU A 537 3.90 -19.13 -22.70
CA LEU A 537 5.16 -19.65 -23.26
C LEU A 537 5.51 -19.06 -24.64
N SER A 538 4.88 -17.96 -25.04
CA SER A 538 4.94 -17.44 -26.42
C SER A 538 5.73 -16.14 -26.63
N VAL A 539 6.39 -15.58 -25.61
CA VAL A 539 7.10 -14.27 -25.70
C VAL A 539 8.63 -14.41 -25.74
N TYR A 540 9.17 -15.39 -26.47
CA TYR A 540 10.62 -15.50 -26.68
C TYR A 540 11.17 -14.63 -27.83
N GLU A 541 10.37 -13.73 -28.43
CA GLU A 541 10.79 -12.91 -29.58
C GLU A 541 10.40 -11.42 -29.48
N ASN A 542 10.58 -10.76 -28.33
CA ASN A 542 10.43 -9.29 -28.26
C ASN A 542 11.69 -8.58 -27.72
N PRO A 543 12.49 -7.92 -28.59
CA PRO A 543 13.73 -7.25 -28.20
C PRO A 543 13.54 -5.84 -27.57
N ALA A 544 12.33 -5.47 -27.13
CA ALA A 544 12.02 -4.11 -26.67
C ALA A 544 11.87 -3.91 -25.14
N LEU A 545 12.30 -4.85 -24.30
CA LEU A 545 12.28 -4.71 -22.83
C LEU A 545 13.70 -4.55 -22.25
N PRO A 546 14.11 -3.34 -21.78
CA PRO A 546 15.49 -3.09 -21.36
C PRO A 546 15.92 -3.68 -20.01
N ILE A 547 15.06 -4.42 -19.30
CA ILE A 547 15.33 -4.91 -17.92
C ILE A 547 15.53 -6.45 -17.86
N LEU A 548 15.41 -7.17 -18.99
CA LEU A 548 15.61 -8.63 -19.04
C LEU A 548 16.75 -9.06 -19.97
N ALA A 549 17.69 -8.18 -20.31
CA ALA A 549 18.76 -8.48 -21.27
C ALA A 549 19.81 -9.51 -20.80
N GLY A 550 19.76 -10.01 -19.57
CA GLY A 550 20.79 -10.90 -19.01
C GLY A 550 20.35 -12.29 -18.56
N CYS A 551 19.05 -12.56 -18.42
CA CYS A 551 18.59 -13.83 -17.84
C CYS A 551 18.29 -14.86 -18.93
N ARG A 552 19.08 -15.92 -19.03
CA ARG A 552 18.76 -17.07 -19.89
C ARG A 552 18.34 -18.26 -19.03
N ARG A 553 17.30 -18.96 -19.49
CA ARG A 553 16.82 -20.21 -18.89
C ARG A 553 17.42 -21.38 -19.67
N ASP A 554 18.13 -22.27 -18.99
CA ASP A 554 18.54 -23.53 -19.63
C ASP A 554 17.31 -24.40 -19.84
N THR A 555 17.09 -24.82 -21.09
CA THR A 555 15.93 -25.64 -21.46
C THR A 555 16.05 -27.09 -20.98
N ARG A 556 17.25 -27.53 -20.57
CA ARG A 556 17.49 -28.90 -20.10
C ARG A 556 17.33 -29.06 -18.59
N ASP A 557 17.90 -28.14 -17.81
CA ASP A 557 17.91 -28.24 -16.34
C ASP A 557 17.02 -27.20 -15.64
N ARG A 558 16.30 -26.35 -16.39
CA ARG A 558 15.36 -25.32 -15.89
C ARG A 558 15.98 -24.24 -14.99
N THR A 559 17.30 -24.25 -14.81
CA THR A 559 18.07 -23.28 -14.04
C THR A 559 18.22 -21.96 -14.78
N TRP A 560 18.20 -20.86 -14.02
CA TRP A 560 18.40 -19.51 -14.52
C TRP A 560 19.86 -19.11 -14.32
N TYR A 561 20.48 -18.53 -15.34
CA TYR A 561 21.85 -18.05 -15.25
C TYR A 561 22.03 -16.69 -15.90
N TRP A 562 22.89 -15.88 -15.27
CA TRP A 562 23.44 -14.65 -15.81
C TRP A 562 24.81 -14.96 -16.41
N PRO A 563 25.10 -14.63 -17.68
CA PRO A 563 26.46 -14.75 -18.19
C PRO A 563 27.34 -13.72 -17.49
N CYS A 564 28.47 -14.17 -16.91
CA CYS A 564 29.56 -13.26 -16.54
C CYS A 564 30.14 -12.67 -17.83
N GLU A 565 30.26 -11.35 -17.91
CA GLU A 565 31.00 -10.66 -18.97
C GLU A 565 32.51 -10.84 -18.73
N ASP A 566 33.25 -11.17 -19.79
CA ASP A 566 34.72 -11.12 -19.88
C ASP A 566 35.23 -9.67 -20.01
#